data_AF-A0A9D1VF71-F1
#
_entry.id   AF-A0A9D1VF71-F1
#
_cell.length_a   1.000
_cell.length_b   1.000
_cell.length_c   1.000
_cell.angle_alpha   90.00
_cell.angle_beta   90.00
_cell.angle_gamma   90.00
#
_symmetry.space_group_name_H-M   'P 1'
#
loop_
_entity.id
_entity.type
_entity.pdbx_description
1 polymer ?
#
loop_
_entity_poly.entity_id
_entity_poly.type
_entity_poly.pdbx_seq_one_letter_code
_entity_poly.pdbx_strand_id
1 'polypeptide(L)'
;MLDSRDIALLRDDVEQNCRIFIDLCKAQGLPVLVTSTVRDLEYQESLYAQGRTKPGSIVTNQKTPSFHWDRVALAFDICKNVKGHEYDDADFFKQCGAIGKKMGFSWGGDWTDFVDKPHFQWDQQGKYTASMVRSLKLPPAMPLYTQGVKNMTKDEAKKIIQEKAGLTDATIVYLDSYRYGDELILKLGEALQ
;
A
#
# COMPACT_ATOMS: atom_id res chain seq x y z
N MET A 1 5.84 -10.80 19.31
CA MET A 1 6.43 -10.71 17.96
C MET A 1 5.34 -10.61 16.92
N LEU A 2 5.14 -9.40 16.41
CA LEU A 2 4.21 -9.02 15.36
C LEU A 2 4.95 -8.96 14.02
N ASP A 3 4.47 -9.74 13.06
CA ASP A 3 4.80 -9.68 11.64
C ASP A 3 3.50 -9.86 10.87
N SER A 4 2.92 -8.75 10.40
CA SER A 4 1.58 -8.76 9.81
C SER A 4 1.62 -8.73 8.30
N ARG A 5 0.58 -9.32 7.69
CA ARG A 5 0.21 -9.13 6.28
C ARG A 5 -1.10 -8.37 6.11
N ASP A 6 -1.72 -8.00 7.23
CA ASP A 6 -3.01 -7.35 7.25
C ASP A 6 -2.86 -5.91 6.77
N ILE A 7 -3.49 -5.63 5.62
CA ILE A 7 -3.53 -4.32 5.00
C ILE A 7 -4.24 -3.32 5.93
N ALA A 8 -5.23 -3.75 6.71
CA ALA A 8 -5.98 -2.89 7.63
C ALA A 8 -5.15 -2.34 8.79
N LEU A 9 -3.94 -2.86 9.01
CA LEU A 9 -2.99 -2.32 9.99
C LEU A 9 -2.08 -1.22 9.42
N LEU A 10 -2.15 -0.94 8.12
CA LEU A 10 -1.50 0.23 7.52
C LEU A 10 -2.17 1.52 8.00
N ARG A 11 -1.44 2.64 7.97
CA ARG A 11 -2.02 3.95 8.20
C ARG A 11 -3.15 4.17 7.18
N ASP A 12 -4.29 4.73 7.59
CA ASP A 12 -5.53 4.77 6.79
C ASP A 12 -5.36 5.25 5.33
N ASP A 13 -4.48 6.22 5.10
CA ASP A 13 -4.15 6.76 3.77
C ASP A 13 -3.25 5.84 2.94
N VAL A 14 -2.32 5.13 3.58
CA VAL A 14 -1.45 4.12 2.97
C VAL A 14 -2.24 2.85 2.68
N GLU A 15 -3.16 2.47 3.57
CA GLU A 15 -4.09 1.36 3.39
C GLU A 15 -4.90 1.52 2.10
N GLN A 16 -5.58 2.65 1.95
CA GLN A 16 -6.42 2.94 0.79
C GLN A 16 -5.63 2.88 -0.51
N ASN A 17 -4.46 3.53 -0.53
CA ASN A 17 -3.59 3.50 -1.69
C ASN A 17 -2.98 2.11 -1.94
N CYS A 18 -2.74 1.29 -0.91
CA CYS A 18 -2.29 -0.09 -1.08
C CYS A 18 -3.38 -0.96 -1.76
N ARG A 19 -4.65 -0.79 -1.38
CA ARG A 19 -5.78 -1.49 -2.02
C ARG A 19 -5.94 -1.08 -3.48
N ILE A 20 -5.88 0.23 -3.77
CA ILE A 20 -5.92 0.75 -5.14
C ILE A 20 -4.72 0.23 -5.95
N PHE A 21 -3.54 0.17 -5.34
CA PHE A 21 -2.35 -0.38 -5.98
C PHE A 21 -2.54 -1.84 -6.40
N ILE A 22 -3.13 -2.68 -5.52
CA ILE A 22 -3.45 -4.07 -5.83
C ILE A 22 -4.44 -4.15 -7.00
N ASP A 23 -5.51 -3.34 -6.99
CA ASP A 23 -6.51 -3.31 -8.06
C ASP A 23 -5.89 -2.91 -9.41
N LEU A 24 -5.03 -1.88 -9.43
CA LEU A 24 -4.33 -1.42 -10.63
C LEU A 24 -3.34 -2.47 -11.17
N CYS A 25 -2.63 -3.17 -10.28
CA CYS A 25 -1.77 -4.27 -10.67
C CYS A 25 -2.59 -5.41 -11.29
N LYS A 26 -3.68 -5.80 -10.63
CA LYS A 26 -4.59 -6.85 -11.13
C LYS A 26 -5.17 -6.51 -12.50
N ALA A 27 -5.56 -5.26 -12.73
CA ALA A 27 -6.07 -4.79 -14.02
C ALA A 27 -5.03 -4.91 -15.16
N GLN A 28 -3.74 -4.90 -14.83
CA GLN A 28 -2.63 -5.10 -15.78
C GLN A 28 -2.15 -6.55 -15.85
N GLY A 29 -2.89 -7.50 -15.25
CA GLY A 29 -2.49 -8.91 -15.23
C GLY A 29 -1.31 -9.21 -14.29
N LEU A 30 -1.05 -8.34 -13.30
CA LEU A 30 -0.01 -8.52 -12.29
C LEU A 30 -0.66 -9.03 -10.99
N PRO A 31 -0.67 -10.35 -10.72
CA PRO A 31 -1.28 -10.89 -9.51
C PRO A 31 -0.39 -10.60 -8.30
N VAL A 32 -0.71 -9.54 -7.56
CA VAL A 32 0.01 -9.13 -6.35
C VAL A 32 -0.54 -9.82 -5.11
N LEU A 33 0.35 -10.21 -4.18
CA LEU A 33 0.02 -10.56 -2.81
C LEU A 33 0.87 -9.70 -1.85
N VAL A 34 0.23 -9.12 -0.83
CA VAL A 34 0.94 -8.43 0.26
C VAL A 34 1.52 -9.47 1.22
N THR A 35 2.82 -9.33 1.50
CA THR A 35 3.62 -10.30 2.27
C THR A 35 4.11 -9.76 3.61
N SER A 36 4.14 -8.44 3.77
CA SER A 36 4.44 -7.78 5.05
C SER A 36 3.82 -6.37 5.06
N THR A 37 3.28 -5.96 6.21
CA THR A 37 2.73 -4.62 6.48
C THR A 37 3.40 -4.03 7.71
N VAL A 38 2.89 -4.34 8.91
CA VAL A 38 3.46 -3.85 10.17
C VAL A 38 4.28 -4.92 10.88
N ARG A 39 5.32 -4.47 11.58
CA ARG A 39 6.14 -5.29 12.48
C ARG A 39 6.48 -4.54 13.75
N ASP A 40 6.66 -5.31 14.84
CA ASP A 40 7.12 -4.78 16.11
C ASP A 40 8.67 -4.78 16.22
N LEU A 41 9.15 -4.24 17.34
CA LEU A 41 10.59 -4.20 17.67
C LEU A 41 11.18 -5.61 17.78
N GLU A 42 10.46 -6.53 18.42
CA GLU A 42 10.93 -7.90 18.65
C GLU A 42 11.17 -8.64 17.32
N TYR A 43 10.26 -8.48 16.35
CA TYR A 43 10.43 -9.09 15.04
C TYR A 43 11.61 -8.48 14.29
N GLN A 44 11.74 -7.15 14.30
CA GLN A 44 12.86 -6.49 13.63
C GLN A 44 14.21 -6.89 14.22
N GLU A 45 14.32 -7.01 15.53
CA GLU A 45 15.54 -7.50 16.20
C GLU A 45 15.85 -8.94 15.78
N SER A 46 14.82 -9.78 15.63
CA SER A 46 14.97 -11.15 15.14
C SER A 46 15.51 -11.22 13.70
N LEU A 47 15.05 -10.32 12.81
CA LEU A 47 15.55 -10.19 11.44
C LEU A 47 17.00 -9.68 11.42
N TYR A 48 17.32 -8.70 12.27
CA TYR A 48 18.67 -8.15 12.38
C TYR A 48 19.68 -9.21 12.85
N ALA A 49 19.26 -10.14 13.71
CA ALA A 49 20.09 -11.24 14.18
C ALA A 49 20.46 -12.26 13.07
N GLN A 50 19.66 -12.39 12.00
CA GLN A 50 19.93 -13.33 10.90
C GLN A 50 21.23 -12.97 10.16
N GLY A 51 22.06 -13.97 9.91
CA GLY A 51 23.39 -13.80 9.30
C GLY A 51 24.42 -13.12 10.21
N ARG A 52 24.06 -12.83 11.48
CA ARG A 52 24.95 -12.23 12.49
C ARG A 52 25.12 -13.13 13.70
N THR A 53 24.04 -13.33 14.45
CA THR A 53 24.01 -14.17 15.66
C THR A 53 23.06 -15.37 15.51
N LYS A 54 22.27 -15.41 14.43
CA LYS A 54 21.45 -16.56 14.00
C LYS A 54 21.83 -16.97 12.58
N PRO A 55 21.70 -18.25 12.19
CA PRO A 55 21.89 -18.69 10.82
C PRO A 55 20.92 -17.99 9.84
N GLY A 56 21.30 -17.94 8.57
CA GLY A 56 20.51 -17.32 7.50
C GLY A 56 21.23 -16.16 6.80
N SER A 57 20.63 -15.65 5.75
CA SER A 57 21.12 -14.47 5.02
C SER A 57 20.81 -13.19 5.81
N ILE A 58 21.63 -12.15 5.63
CA ILE A 58 21.31 -10.82 6.15
C ILE A 58 20.14 -10.26 5.32
N VAL A 59 18.99 -10.10 5.96
CA VAL A 59 17.75 -9.57 5.35
C VAL A 59 17.44 -8.14 5.78
N THR A 60 18.25 -7.56 6.67
CA THR A 60 18.14 -6.15 7.08
C THR A 60 19.46 -5.65 7.68
N ASN A 61 19.73 -4.36 7.46
CA ASN A 61 20.79 -3.62 8.14
C ASN A 61 20.27 -2.79 9.33
N GLN A 62 18.95 -2.78 9.55
CA GLN A 62 18.30 -1.94 10.55
C GLN A 62 17.94 -2.78 11.80
N LYS A 63 18.46 -2.37 12.97
CA LYS A 63 18.14 -3.02 14.25
C LYS A 63 16.72 -2.71 14.73
N THR A 64 16.24 -1.49 14.46
CA THR A 64 14.89 -1.03 14.82
C THR A 64 14.07 -0.77 13.56
N PRO A 65 12.75 -1.01 13.60
CA PRO A 65 11.91 -0.81 12.43
C PRO A 65 11.81 0.68 12.10
N SER A 66 11.43 0.99 10.88
CA SER A 66 11.17 2.36 10.42
C SER A 66 9.77 2.43 9.80
N PHE A 67 9.64 2.31 8.49
CA PHE A 67 8.36 2.46 7.79
C PHE A 67 7.38 1.32 8.07
N HIS A 68 7.87 0.08 8.25
CA HIS A 68 7.03 -1.04 8.69
C HIS A 68 6.70 -1.01 10.19
N TRP A 69 7.15 -0.02 10.96
CA TRP A 69 6.92 -0.05 12.40
C TRP A 69 5.41 0.03 12.71
N ASP A 70 4.91 -0.86 13.56
CA ASP A 70 3.50 -0.93 14.02
C ASP A 70 2.94 0.40 14.55
N ARG A 71 3.81 1.33 14.95
CA ARG A 71 3.43 2.68 15.39
C ARG A 71 3.21 3.70 14.27
N VAL A 72 3.67 3.41 13.05
CA VAL A 72 3.64 4.37 11.93
C VAL A 72 2.97 3.80 10.69
N ALA A 73 3.19 2.51 10.41
CA ALA A 73 2.49 1.72 9.40
C ALA A 73 2.49 2.33 7.98
N LEU A 74 3.68 2.67 7.48
CA LEU A 74 3.92 3.43 6.25
C LEU A 74 4.48 2.61 5.07
N ALA A 75 4.69 1.31 5.25
CA ALA A 75 5.27 0.44 4.21
C ALA A 75 4.56 -0.90 4.11
N PHE A 76 4.66 -1.49 2.92
CA PHE A 76 4.19 -2.83 2.62
C PHE A 76 5.12 -3.51 1.61
N ASP A 77 5.22 -4.82 1.72
CA ASP A 77 6.00 -5.67 0.83
C ASP A 77 5.08 -6.54 -0.01
N ILE A 78 5.44 -6.78 -1.27
CA ILE A 78 4.66 -7.62 -2.18
C ILE A 78 5.45 -8.82 -2.71
N CYS A 79 4.72 -9.83 -3.18
CA CYS A 79 5.24 -10.85 -4.07
C CYS A 79 4.28 -11.09 -5.24
N LYS A 80 4.75 -11.84 -6.24
CA LYS A 80 3.88 -12.40 -7.27
C LYS A 80 3.08 -13.54 -6.66
N ASN A 81 1.75 -13.48 -6.74
CA ASN A 81 0.85 -14.48 -6.18
C ASN A 81 0.74 -15.72 -7.09
N VAL A 82 1.90 -16.34 -7.36
CA VAL A 82 2.04 -17.54 -8.17
C VAL A 82 3.02 -18.45 -7.44
N LYS A 83 2.53 -19.63 -7.03
CA LYS A 83 3.29 -20.58 -6.23
C LYS A 83 4.60 -20.98 -6.93
N GLY A 84 5.72 -20.82 -6.23
CA GLY A 84 7.06 -21.13 -6.74
C GLY A 84 7.68 -20.03 -7.62
N HIS A 85 6.95 -18.95 -7.88
CA HIS A 85 7.36 -17.81 -8.70
C HIS A 85 7.22 -16.48 -7.94
N GLU A 86 7.25 -16.52 -6.60
CA GLU A 86 6.92 -15.36 -5.76
C GLU A 86 7.91 -14.21 -5.94
N TYR A 87 9.19 -14.52 -6.19
CA TYR A 87 10.31 -13.56 -6.22
C TYR A 87 11.28 -13.71 -7.40
N ASP A 88 10.99 -14.59 -8.37
CA ASP A 88 11.90 -14.88 -9.49
C ASP A 88 11.68 -14.00 -10.74
N ASP A 89 10.57 -13.25 -10.78
CA ASP A 89 10.18 -12.40 -11.90
C ASP A 89 10.55 -10.94 -11.67
N ALA A 90 11.73 -10.53 -12.15
CA ALA A 90 12.20 -9.14 -12.00
C ALA A 90 11.32 -8.13 -12.77
N ASP A 91 10.74 -8.53 -13.90
CA ASP A 91 9.90 -7.65 -14.71
C ASP A 91 8.53 -7.42 -14.06
N PHE A 92 8.00 -8.41 -13.35
CA PHE A 92 6.82 -8.24 -12.49
C PHE A 92 7.04 -7.12 -11.46
N PHE A 93 8.13 -7.19 -10.68
CA PHE A 93 8.41 -6.15 -9.67
C PHE A 93 8.64 -4.79 -10.31
N LYS A 94 9.30 -4.73 -11.47
CA LYS A 94 9.52 -3.47 -12.20
C LYS A 94 8.20 -2.83 -12.65
N GLN A 95 7.26 -3.62 -13.15
CA GLN A 95 5.95 -3.14 -13.56
C GLN A 95 5.11 -2.67 -12.36
N CYS A 96 5.08 -3.45 -11.27
CA CYS A 96 4.48 -3.04 -10.01
C CYS A 96 5.12 -1.75 -9.47
N GLY A 97 6.45 -1.66 -9.49
CA GLY A 97 7.21 -0.48 -9.10
C GLY A 97 6.80 0.77 -9.89
N ALA A 98 6.60 0.65 -11.20
CA ALA A 98 6.12 1.75 -12.04
C ALA A 98 4.71 2.22 -11.66
N ILE A 99 3.81 1.30 -11.29
CA ILE A 99 2.46 1.64 -10.81
C ILE A 99 2.55 2.36 -9.46
N GLY A 100 3.25 1.79 -8.47
CA GLY A 100 3.37 2.39 -7.14
C GLY A 100 3.98 3.80 -7.18
N LYS A 101 5.00 4.01 -8.02
CA LYS A 101 5.61 5.33 -8.23
C LYS A 101 4.64 6.36 -8.83
N LYS A 102 3.79 5.97 -9.78
CA LYS A 102 2.74 6.85 -10.30
C LYS A 102 1.75 7.28 -9.22
N MET A 103 1.51 6.42 -8.23
CA MET A 103 0.65 6.72 -7.09
C MET A 103 1.33 7.60 -6.03
N GLY A 104 2.65 7.74 -6.09
CA GLY A 104 3.44 8.54 -5.14
C GLY A 104 4.20 7.71 -4.10
N PHE A 105 4.14 6.39 -4.14
CA PHE A 105 5.01 5.54 -3.32
C PHE A 105 6.46 5.61 -3.80
N SER A 106 7.40 5.54 -2.85
CA SER A 106 8.77 5.18 -3.15
C SER A 106 8.89 3.66 -3.23
N TRP A 107 9.64 3.16 -4.21
CA TRP A 107 9.82 1.73 -4.47
C TRP A 107 11.27 1.30 -4.19
N GLY A 108 11.44 0.24 -3.41
CA GLY A 108 12.77 -0.23 -2.99
C GLY A 108 13.63 -0.82 -4.12
N GLY A 109 13.01 -1.15 -5.27
CA GLY A 109 13.75 -1.55 -6.47
C GLY A 109 14.55 -0.43 -7.13
N ASP A 110 14.30 0.85 -6.80
CA ASP A 110 15.09 1.99 -7.28
C ASP A 110 16.29 2.32 -6.37
N TRP A 111 16.43 1.66 -5.21
CA TRP A 111 17.54 1.92 -4.29
C TRP A 111 18.88 1.48 -4.92
N THR A 112 19.95 2.22 -4.64
CA THR A 112 21.31 1.89 -5.14
C THR A 112 22.03 0.90 -4.22
N ASP A 113 21.76 0.98 -2.93
CA ASP A 113 22.28 0.09 -1.89
C ASP A 113 21.13 -0.72 -1.30
N PHE A 114 21.36 -2.02 -1.11
CA PHE A 114 20.36 -2.94 -0.54
C PHE A 114 19.02 -2.91 -1.31
N VAL A 115 19.07 -3.20 -2.62
CA VAL A 115 17.89 -3.21 -3.51
C VAL A 115 16.80 -4.15 -2.98
N ASP A 116 15.64 -3.59 -2.67
CA ASP A 116 14.51 -4.33 -2.08
C ASP A 116 13.28 -4.22 -2.99
N LYS A 117 13.21 -5.09 -4.01
CA LYS A 117 12.17 -5.05 -5.05
C LYS A 117 10.73 -5.26 -4.52
N PRO A 118 10.49 -6.09 -3.48
CA PRO A 118 9.19 -6.19 -2.83
C PRO A 118 8.68 -4.90 -2.18
N HIS A 119 9.56 -3.99 -1.77
CA HIS A 119 9.25 -2.94 -0.81
C HIS A 119 8.62 -1.69 -1.43
N PHE A 120 7.55 -1.20 -0.81
CA PHE A 120 6.92 0.08 -1.08
C PHE A 120 6.75 0.87 0.21
N GLN A 121 7.00 2.18 0.16
CA GLN A 121 6.80 3.06 1.30
C GLN A 121 6.23 4.42 0.93
N TRP A 122 5.43 4.98 1.84
CA TRP A 122 5.08 6.38 1.81
C TRP A 122 6.09 7.19 2.63
N ASP A 123 6.91 7.97 1.93
CA ASP A 123 7.95 8.83 2.49
C ASP A 123 7.96 10.24 1.87
N GLN A 124 6.88 10.58 1.17
CA GLN A 124 6.74 11.79 0.38
C GLN A 124 7.91 11.96 -0.62
N GLN A 125 8.19 10.91 -1.40
CA GLN A 125 9.23 10.87 -2.44
C GLN A 125 10.62 11.15 -1.86
N GLY A 126 10.97 10.44 -0.78
CA GLY A 126 12.27 10.51 -0.13
C GLY A 126 12.50 11.70 0.81
N LYS A 127 11.50 12.56 1.03
CA LYS A 127 11.62 13.71 1.95
C LYS A 127 11.69 13.29 3.42
N TYR A 128 11.13 12.13 3.76
CA TYR A 128 11.15 11.57 5.12
C TYR A 128 12.07 10.36 5.16
N THR A 129 13.11 10.42 5.99
CA THR A 129 14.07 9.32 6.12
C THR A 129 13.66 8.34 7.21
N ALA A 130 14.24 7.13 7.20
CA ALA A 130 14.04 6.15 8.27
C ALA A 130 14.36 6.72 9.67
N SER A 131 15.35 7.61 9.78
CA SER A 131 15.70 8.28 11.04
C SER A 131 14.57 9.21 11.53
N MET A 132 14.01 10.02 10.62
CA MET A 132 12.88 10.89 10.93
C MET A 132 11.65 10.08 11.36
N VAL A 133 11.34 8.99 10.66
CA VAL A 133 10.20 8.13 10.98
C VAL A 133 10.36 7.50 12.37
N ARG A 134 11.57 7.03 12.74
CA ARG A 134 11.84 6.51 14.08
C ARG A 134 11.69 7.55 15.18
N SER A 135 11.97 8.82 14.89
CA SER A 135 11.72 9.93 15.81
C SER A 135 10.29 10.47 15.72
N LEU A 136 9.37 9.74 15.07
CA LEU A 136 7.97 10.10 14.86
C LEU A 136 7.75 11.43 14.10
N LYS A 137 8.75 11.86 13.33
CA LYS A 137 8.59 12.91 12.32
C LYS A 137 8.10 12.23 11.05
N LEU A 138 6.77 12.20 10.86
CA LEU A 138 6.09 11.42 9.83
C LEU A 138 5.74 12.27 8.60
N PRO A 139 5.68 11.67 7.39
CA PRO A 139 5.14 12.34 6.21
C PRO A 139 3.67 12.74 6.43
N PRO A 140 3.18 13.78 5.73
CA PRO A 140 1.77 14.14 5.75
C PRO A 140 0.90 12.98 5.24
N ALA A 141 -0.42 13.11 5.34
CA ALA A 141 -1.32 12.15 4.71
C ALA A 141 -1.01 12.02 3.21
N MET A 142 -0.92 10.80 2.73
CA MET A 142 -0.78 10.47 1.32
C MET A 142 -2.10 10.82 0.62
N PRO A 143 -2.07 11.66 -0.43
CA PRO A 143 -3.27 11.89 -1.23
C PRO A 143 -3.83 10.57 -1.77
N LEU A 144 -5.16 10.43 -1.76
CA LEU A 144 -5.81 9.27 -2.37
C LEU A 144 -5.55 9.28 -3.89
N TYR A 145 -5.09 8.16 -4.43
CA TYR A 145 -4.92 8.02 -5.87
C TYR A 145 -6.27 7.88 -6.56
N THR A 146 -6.55 8.75 -7.54
CA THR A 146 -7.84 8.79 -8.24
C THR A 146 -7.74 8.53 -9.74
N GLN A 147 -6.53 8.34 -10.28
CA GLN A 147 -6.36 8.12 -11.73
C GLN A 147 -6.87 6.73 -12.13
N GLY A 148 -7.86 6.68 -13.02
CA GLY A 148 -8.45 5.41 -13.50
C GLY A 148 -9.88 5.17 -13.04
N VAL A 149 -10.38 5.94 -12.06
CA VAL A 149 -11.81 6.26 -12.04
C VAL A 149 -12.01 7.18 -13.23
N LYS A 150 -12.80 6.77 -14.24
CA LYS A 150 -13.18 7.68 -15.34
C LYS A 150 -13.61 9.02 -14.76
N ASN A 151 -13.33 10.12 -15.46
CA ASN A 151 -13.65 11.54 -15.16
C ASN A 151 -15.11 11.77 -14.70
N MET A 152 -15.47 11.20 -13.57
CA MET A 152 -16.78 11.21 -12.98
C MET A 152 -16.56 11.76 -11.59
N THR A 153 -17.11 12.94 -11.40
CA THR A 153 -17.16 13.57 -10.10
C THR A 153 -17.99 12.71 -9.15
N LYS A 154 -17.72 12.88 -7.87
CA LYS A 154 -18.49 12.23 -6.80
C LYS A 154 -19.99 12.55 -6.91
N ASP A 155 -20.34 13.76 -7.33
CA ASP A 155 -21.73 14.18 -7.52
C ASP A 155 -22.40 13.50 -8.72
N GLU A 156 -21.66 13.30 -9.82
CA GLU A 156 -22.15 12.51 -10.96
C GLU A 156 -22.36 11.05 -10.57
N ALA A 157 -21.41 10.45 -9.84
CA ALA A 157 -21.54 9.07 -9.36
C ALA A 157 -22.75 8.91 -8.41
N LYS A 158 -22.96 9.84 -7.48
CA LYS A 158 -24.14 9.87 -6.60
C LYS A 158 -25.43 9.89 -7.41
N LYS A 159 -25.54 10.76 -8.43
CA LYS A 159 -26.71 10.81 -9.30
C LYS A 159 -26.97 9.49 -10.02
N ILE A 160 -25.94 8.88 -10.61
CA ILE A 160 -26.08 7.59 -11.31
C ILE A 160 -26.59 6.51 -10.35
N ILE A 161 -26.04 6.44 -9.13
CA ILE A 161 -26.48 5.46 -8.14
C ILE A 161 -27.93 5.70 -7.74
N GLN A 162 -28.33 6.96 -7.49
CA GLN A 162 -29.70 7.30 -7.15
C GLN A 162 -30.67 6.92 -8.27
N GLU A 163 -30.34 7.25 -9.52
CA GLU A 163 -31.19 7.01 -10.68
C GLU A 163 -31.28 5.51 -11.04
N LYS A 164 -30.16 4.79 -11.00
CA LYS A 164 -30.07 3.41 -11.48
C LYS A 164 -30.38 2.38 -10.41
N ALA A 165 -29.97 2.63 -9.16
CA ALA A 165 -30.19 1.72 -8.03
C ALA A 165 -31.34 2.16 -7.12
N GLY A 166 -31.94 3.34 -7.35
CA GLY A 166 -33.09 3.82 -6.57
C GLY A 166 -32.75 4.18 -5.12
N LEU A 167 -31.48 4.50 -4.83
CA LEU A 167 -31.05 4.82 -3.46
C LEU A 167 -31.50 6.23 -3.06
N THR A 168 -31.90 6.40 -1.80
CA THR A 168 -32.33 7.70 -1.25
C THR A 168 -31.13 8.59 -0.92
N ASP A 169 -31.37 9.90 -0.77
CA ASP A 169 -30.36 10.85 -0.28
C ASP A 169 -29.73 10.41 1.05
N ALA A 170 -30.54 9.91 1.98
CA ALA A 170 -30.07 9.42 3.27
C ALA A 170 -29.13 8.21 3.13
N THR A 171 -29.45 7.29 2.20
CA THR A 171 -28.59 6.14 1.88
C THR A 171 -27.28 6.60 1.25
N ILE A 172 -27.32 7.56 0.33
CA ILE A 172 -26.11 8.12 -0.28
C ILE A 172 -25.23 8.79 0.77
N VAL A 173 -25.79 9.59 1.68
CA VAL A 173 -25.02 10.22 2.77
C VAL A 173 -24.37 9.16 3.66
N TYR A 174 -25.08 8.08 3.97
CA TYR A 174 -24.52 6.97 4.74
C TYR A 174 -23.33 6.31 4.03
N LEU A 175 -23.48 5.95 2.74
CA LEU A 175 -22.41 5.38 1.93
C LEU A 175 -21.23 6.34 1.79
N ASP A 176 -21.51 7.63 1.69
CA ASP A 176 -20.51 8.69 1.59
C ASP A 176 -19.72 8.87 2.90
N SER A 177 -20.38 8.71 4.04
CA SER A 177 -19.77 8.81 5.38
C SER A 177 -18.94 7.58 5.78
N TYR A 178 -19.01 6.50 4.99
CA TYR A 178 -18.21 5.30 5.22
C TYR A 178 -16.71 5.62 5.12
N ARG A 179 -15.88 4.84 5.82
CA ARG A 179 -14.40 5.01 5.84
C ARG A 179 -13.78 5.07 4.45
N TYR A 180 -14.40 4.43 3.45
CA TYR A 180 -13.99 4.46 2.04
C TYR A 180 -15.12 5.01 1.13
N GLY A 181 -15.93 5.94 1.65
CA GLY A 181 -17.14 6.41 0.98
C GLY A 181 -16.89 7.05 -0.38
N ASP A 182 -15.83 7.86 -0.51
CA ASP A 182 -15.43 8.46 -1.79
C ASP A 182 -15.16 7.40 -2.87
N GLU A 183 -14.33 6.40 -2.55
CA GLU A 183 -14.00 5.30 -3.46
C GLU A 183 -15.24 4.45 -3.78
N LEU A 184 -16.04 4.13 -2.76
CA LEU A 184 -17.25 3.32 -2.89
C LEU A 184 -18.27 3.99 -3.82
N ILE A 185 -18.52 5.29 -3.62
CA ILE A 185 -19.44 6.06 -4.46
C ILE A 185 -18.95 6.09 -5.90
N LEU A 186 -17.67 6.35 -6.14
CA LEU A 186 -17.12 6.39 -7.49
C LEU A 186 -17.20 5.03 -8.20
N LYS A 187 -16.84 3.94 -7.53
CA LYS A 187 -16.91 2.57 -8.08
C LYS A 187 -18.35 2.13 -8.36
N LEU A 188 -19.29 2.43 -7.45
CA LEU A 188 -20.71 2.13 -7.67
C LEU A 188 -21.29 2.92 -8.85
N GLY A 189 -20.94 4.21 -8.96
CA GLY A 189 -21.32 5.03 -10.12
C GLY A 189 -20.80 4.46 -11.43
N GLU A 190 -19.54 4.01 -11.48
CA GLU A 190 -18.96 3.41 -12.68
C GLU A 190 -19.59 2.05 -13.04
N ALA A 191 -19.90 1.21 -12.04
CA ALA A 191 -20.54 -0.08 -12.27
C ALA A 191 -21.98 0.01 -12.79
N LEU A 192 -22.65 1.15 -12.57
CA LEU A 192 -24.03 1.40 -12.96
C LEU A 192 -24.17 2.25 -14.24
N GLN A 193 -23.05 2.69 -14.84
CA GLN A 193 -23.01 3.33 -16.16
C GLN A 193 -23.44 2.36 -17.27
#